data_AF-A0A2V9S6E8-F1
#
_entry.id   AF-A0A2V9S6E8-F1
#
_cell.length_a   1.000
_cell.length_b   1.000
_cell.length_c   1.000
_cell.angle_alpha   90.00
_cell.angle_beta   90.00
_cell.angle_gamma   90.00
#
_symmetry.space_group_name_H-M   'P 1'
#
loop_
_entity.id
_entity.type
_entity.pdbx_description
1 polymer ?
#
loop_
_entity_poly.entity_id
_entity_poly.type
_entity_poly.pdbx_seq_one_letter_code
_entity_poly.pdbx_strand_id
1 'polypeptide(L)'
;MSAPAPALAKVRYVACKVRMGDAAALAGLLSLCFGVFVLLFPRWFPHFITESWQYGTLVPVLTFFSVALNAAMYLRIAHKQLARPEPLASGFMALLTVGTVMGFGFLLESVALHAQLQAGPNTQARITEEVLALIYFALIGAVLVPHFVIRFTQNLFQRSES
;
A
#
# COMPACT_ATOMS: atom_id res chain seq x y z
N MET A 1 -36.04 46.96 -2.80
CA MET A 1 -34.65 46.76 -3.23
C MET A 1 -34.30 45.30 -2.96
N SER A 2 -34.26 44.47 -4.01
CA SER A 2 -33.90 43.05 -3.90
C SER A 2 -32.37 42.93 -3.95
N ALA A 3 -31.76 42.42 -2.89
CA ALA A 3 -30.33 42.15 -2.88
C ALA A 3 -30.02 41.00 -3.87
N PRO A 4 -29.02 41.15 -4.76
CA PRO A 4 -28.63 40.06 -5.64
C PRO A 4 -28.07 38.92 -4.80
N ALA A 5 -28.66 37.73 -4.92
CA ALA A 5 -28.16 36.52 -4.30
C ALA A 5 -26.70 36.31 -4.73
N PRO A 6 -25.76 36.04 -3.80
CA PRO A 6 -24.38 35.79 -4.17
C PRO A 6 -24.37 34.58 -5.10
N ALA A 7 -23.96 34.81 -6.36
CA ALA A 7 -23.73 33.73 -7.30
C ALA A 7 -22.75 32.77 -6.62
N LEU A 8 -23.24 31.57 -6.26
CA LEU A 8 -22.42 30.46 -5.79
C LEU A 8 -21.38 30.21 -6.87
N ALA A 9 -20.20 30.81 -6.68
CA ALA A 9 -19.05 30.58 -7.52
C ALA A 9 -18.89 29.07 -7.59
N LYS A 10 -19.05 28.50 -8.78
CA LYS A 10 -18.90 27.07 -9.03
C LYS A 10 -17.48 26.73 -8.60
N VAL A 11 -17.33 26.21 -7.37
CA VAL A 11 -16.03 25.88 -6.80
C VAL A 11 -15.40 24.89 -7.76
N ARG A 12 -14.39 25.34 -8.50
CA ARG A 12 -13.61 24.51 -9.41
C ARG A 12 -12.80 23.59 -8.49
N TYR A 13 -13.36 22.42 -8.19
CA TYR A 13 -12.65 21.42 -7.41
C TYR A 13 -11.43 20.97 -8.22
N VAL A 14 -10.24 21.30 -7.71
CA VAL A 14 -8.98 20.80 -8.28
C VAL A 14 -8.84 19.36 -7.80
N ALA A 15 -8.73 18.42 -8.74
CA ALA A 15 -8.51 17.01 -8.41
C ALA A 15 -7.30 16.85 -7.48
N CYS A 16 -7.44 16.05 -6.42
CA CYS A 16 -6.38 15.81 -5.45
C CYS A 16 -5.13 15.26 -6.16
N LYS A 17 -4.07 16.07 -6.24
CA LYS A 17 -2.86 15.69 -6.96
C LYS A 17 -1.98 14.90 -6.02
N VAL A 18 -2.03 13.58 -6.16
CA VAL A 18 -1.23 12.66 -5.35
C VAL A 18 0.24 12.85 -5.73
N ARG A 19 1.09 13.17 -4.75
CA ARG A 19 2.53 13.32 -4.95
C ARG A 19 3.21 12.00 -4.64
N MET A 20 3.99 11.52 -5.61
CA MET A 20 4.81 10.31 -5.46
C MET A 20 5.77 10.40 -4.26
N GLY A 21 6.24 11.61 -3.94
CA GLY A 21 7.13 11.86 -2.80
C GLY A 21 6.51 11.54 -1.43
N ASP A 22 5.20 11.72 -1.26
CA ASP A 22 4.53 11.41 0.00
C ASP A 22 4.45 9.88 0.19
N ALA A 23 4.15 9.13 -0.88
CA ALA A 23 4.15 7.67 -0.86
C ALA A 23 5.56 7.09 -0.67
N ALA A 24 6.58 7.68 -1.29
CA ALA A 24 7.97 7.30 -1.09
C ALA A 24 8.47 7.55 0.35
N ALA A 25 8.10 8.68 0.96
CA ALA A 25 8.44 8.96 2.35
C ALA A 25 7.80 7.94 3.31
N LEU A 26 6.55 7.56 3.05
CA LEU A 26 5.85 6.54 3.82
C LEU A 26 6.45 5.14 3.63
N ALA A 27 6.78 4.76 2.41
CA ALA A 27 7.50 3.53 2.12
C ALA A 27 8.86 3.49 2.82
N GLY A 28 9.58 4.62 2.84
CA GLY A 28 10.82 4.76 3.61
C GLY A 28 10.63 4.57 5.10
N LEU A 29 9.57 5.14 5.68
CA LEU A 29 9.24 4.96 7.10
C LEU A 29 8.85 3.52 7.43
N LEU A 30 8.06 2.86 6.56
CA LEU A 30 7.73 1.45 6.72
C LEU A 30 8.98 0.57 6.63
N SER A 31 9.88 0.86 5.69
CA SER A 31 11.16 0.16 5.54
C SER A 31 12.03 0.31 6.78
N LEU A 32 12.12 1.54 7.33
CA LEU A 32 12.83 1.81 8.58
C LEU A 32 12.21 1.02 9.75
N CYS A 33 10.90 1.09 9.93
CA CYS A 33 10.21 0.35 10.99
C CYS A 33 10.48 -1.15 10.87
N PHE A 34 10.34 -1.71 9.67
CA PHE A 34 10.58 -3.12 9.40
C PHE A 34 12.03 -3.51 9.75
N GLY A 35 13.01 -2.71 9.30
CA GLY A 35 14.42 -2.92 9.63
C GLY A 35 14.70 -2.85 11.14
N VAL A 36 14.10 -1.89 11.85
CA VAL A 36 14.21 -1.76 13.31
C VAL A 36 13.62 -2.98 14.01
N PHE A 37 12.45 -3.48 13.59
CA PHE A 37 11.87 -4.69 14.16
C PHE A 37 12.75 -5.93 13.93
N VAL A 38 13.32 -6.08 12.73
CA VAL A 38 14.26 -7.17 12.43
C VAL A 38 15.52 -7.06 13.31
N LEU A 39 16.07 -5.86 13.50
CA LEU A 39 17.28 -5.64 14.31
C LEU A 39 17.04 -5.85 15.80
N LEU A 40 15.93 -5.34 16.34
CA LEU A 40 15.60 -5.44 17.76
C LEU A 40 15.08 -6.84 18.13
N PHE A 41 14.38 -7.50 17.21
CA PHE A 41 13.72 -8.79 17.44
C PHE A 41 14.05 -9.83 16.36
N PRO A 42 15.33 -10.19 16.17
CA PRO A 42 15.79 -11.00 15.03
C PRO A 42 15.23 -12.43 14.99
N ARG A 43 14.79 -12.97 16.13
CA ARG A 43 14.14 -14.29 16.20
C ARG A 43 12.63 -14.19 16.27
N TRP A 44 12.11 -13.31 17.11
CA TRP A 44 10.68 -13.21 17.37
C TRP A 44 9.91 -12.64 16.19
N PHE A 45 10.42 -11.59 15.54
CA PHE A 45 9.70 -10.93 14.45
C PHE A 45 9.55 -11.81 13.20
N PRO A 46 10.60 -12.48 12.67
CA PRO A 46 10.42 -13.43 11.58
C PRO A 46 9.52 -14.60 11.97
N HIS A 47 9.65 -15.12 13.20
CA HIS A 47 8.83 -16.23 13.67
C HIS A 47 7.34 -15.85 13.72
N PHE A 48 7.01 -14.71 14.32
CA PHE A 48 5.65 -14.18 14.38
C PHE A 48 5.05 -14.00 12.99
N ILE A 49 5.84 -13.51 12.04
CA ILE A 49 5.41 -13.34 10.65
C ILE A 49 5.13 -14.69 9.99
N THR A 50 6.04 -15.65 10.11
CA THR A 50 5.84 -16.99 9.53
C THR A 50 4.67 -17.72 10.16
N GLU A 51 4.47 -17.58 11.46
CA GLU A 51 3.37 -18.17 12.20
C GLU A 51 2.03 -17.54 11.78
N SER A 52 1.99 -16.21 11.67
CA SER A 52 0.81 -15.49 11.16
C SER A 52 0.46 -15.87 9.72
N TRP A 53 1.47 -16.18 8.90
CA TRP A 53 1.25 -16.70 7.55
C TRP A 53 0.68 -18.12 7.58
N GLN A 54 1.26 -19.02 8.38
CA GLN A 54 0.77 -20.40 8.54
C GLN A 54 -0.68 -20.47 9.02
N TYR A 55 -1.09 -19.55 9.90
CA TYR A 55 -2.49 -19.43 10.34
C TYR A 55 -3.40 -18.72 9.34
N GLY A 56 -2.88 -18.25 8.20
CA GLY A 56 -3.66 -17.54 7.18
C GLY A 56 -4.11 -16.13 7.57
N THR A 57 -3.69 -15.62 8.71
CA THR A 57 -4.09 -14.30 9.23
C THR A 57 -3.24 -13.15 8.67
N LEU A 58 -2.06 -13.45 8.13
CA LEU A 58 -1.12 -12.44 7.66
C LEU A 58 -1.66 -11.56 6.52
N VAL A 59 -2.20 -12.19 5.46
CA VAL A 59 -2.72 -11.47 4.28
C VAL A 59 -3.84 -10.49 4.65
N PRO A 60 -4.89 -10.87 5.42
CA PRO A 60 -5.93 -9.93 5.81
C PRO A 60 -5.40 -8.81 6.73
N VAL A 61 -4.48 -9.11 7.65
CA VAL A 61 -3.86 -8.09 8.52
C VAL A 61 -3.06 -7.08 7.71
N LEU A 62 -2.21 -7.55 6.79
CA LEU A 62 -1.45 -6.68 5.88
C LEU A 62 -2.39 -5.83 5.01
N THR A 63 -3.45 -6.43 4.48
CA THR A 63 -4.44 -5.73 3.66
C THR A 63 -5.10 -4.61 4.45
N PHE A 64 -5.60 -4.91 5.65
CA PHE A 64 -6.22 -3.91 6.52
C PHE A 64 -5.24 -2.77 6.84
N PHE A 65 -4.01 -3.11 7.23
CA PHE A 65 -2.99 -2.12 7.59
C PHE A 65 -2.62 -1.22 6.40
N SER A 66 -2.35 -1.80 5.23
CA SER A 66 -2.01 -1.05 4.02
C SER A 66 -3.16 -0.15 3.55
N VAL A 67 -4.41 -0.63 3.58
CA VAL A 67 -5.59 0.18 3.22
C VAL A 67 -5.77 1.33 4.19
N ALA A 68 -5.67 1.08 5.51
CA ALA A 68 -5.80 2.13 6.52
C ALA A 68 -4.71 3.20 6.37
N LEU A 69 -3.49 2.78 6.09
CA LEU A 69 -2.33 3.65 5.92
C LEU A 69 -2.45 4.50 4.63
N ASN A 70 -2.88 3.90 3.52
CA ASN A 70 -3.18 4.62 2.28
C ASN A 70 -4.36 5.60 2.46
N ALA A 71 -5.41 5.21 3.19
CA ALA A 71 -6.54 6.08 3.50
C ALA A 71 -6.12 7.28 4.36
N ALA A 72 -5.32 7.05 5.41
CA ALA A 72 -4.78 8.11 6.26
C ALA A 72 -3.92 9.10 5.46
N MET A 73 -3.09 8.60 4.54
CA MET A 73 -2.29 9.46 3.65
C MET A 73 -3.17 10.25 2.70
N TYR A 74 -4.17 9.62 2.08
CA TYR A 74 -5.10 10.29 1.19
C TYR A 74 -5.87 11.40 1.90
N LEU A 75 -6.37 11.15 3.12
CA LEU A 75 -7.01 12.14 3.99
C LEU A 75 -6.06 13.29 4.34
N ARG A 76 -4.80 12.98 4.70
CA ARG A 76 -3.78 13.99 5.03
C ARG A 76 -3.48 14.89 3.83
N ILE A 77 -3.34 14.32 2.64
CA ILE A 77 -3.09 15.07 1.41
C ILE A 77 -4.30 15.93 1.05
N ALA A 78 -5.52 15.35 1.09
CA ALA A 78 -6.75 16.08 0.82
C ALA A 78 -6.93 17.27 1.79
N HIS A 79 -6.67 17.07 3.07
CA HIS A 79 -6.73 18.12 4.09
C HIS A 79 -5.71 19.24 3.82
N LYS A 80 -4.46 18.89 3.48
CA LYS A 80 -3.42 19.88 3.13
C LYS A 80 -3.72 20.66 1.84
N GLN A 81 -4.42 20.04 0.89
CA GLN A 81 -4.76 20.67 -0.39
C GLN A 81 -6.10 21.42 -0.37
N LEU A 82 -6.84 21.41 0.76
CA LEU A 82 -8.24 21.86 0.84
C LEU A 82 -9.12 21.26 -0.30
N ALA A 83 -8.78 20.06 -0.75
CA ALA A 83 -9.47 19.37 -1.84
C ALA A 83 -10.54 18.45 -1.25
N ARG A 84 -11.67 18.29 -1.96
CA ARG A 84 -12.66 17.28 -1.59
C ARG A 84 -12.07 15.89 -1.89
N PRO A 85 -12.01 14.97 -0.91
CA PRO A 85 -11.59 13.60 -1.16
C PRO A 85 -12.64 12.95 -2.05
N GLU A 86 -12.29 12.64 -3.30
CA GLU A 86 -13.20 11.90 -4.16
C GLU A 86 -13.30 10.45 -3.67
N PRO A 87 -14.54 9.95 -3.40
CA PRO A 87 -14.74 8.58 -2.91
C PRO A 87 -14.33 7.53 -3.95
N LEU A 88 -14.44 7.86 -5.25
CA LEU A 88 -14.01 6.98 -6.33
C LEU A 88 -12.49 6.75 -6.33
N ALA A 89 -11.71 7.82 -6.19
CA ALA A 89 -10.24 7.71 -6.10
C ALA A 89 -9.79 6.94 -4.85
N SER A 90 -10.48 7.13 -3.73
CA SER A 90 -10.25 6.34 -2.51
C SER A 90 -10.58 4.86 -2.69
N GLY A 91 -11.72 4.55 -3.33
CA GLY A 91 -12.11 3.18 -3.62
C GLY A 91 -11.14 2.49 -4.57
N PHE A 92 -10.67 3.19 -5.61
CA PHE A 92 -9.68 2.66 -6.54
C PHE A 92 -8.32 2.43 -5.88
N MET A 93 -7.87 3.34 -4.99
CA MET A 93 -6.68 3.10 -4.17
C MET A 93 -6.83 1.84 -3.32
N ALA A 94 -7.95 1.70 -2.61
CA ALA A 94 -8.18 0.54 -1.76
C ALA A 94 -8.15 -0.74 -2.59
N LEU A 95 -8.83 -0.77 -3.75
CA LEU A 95 -8.87 -1.92 -4.63
C LEU A 95 -7.48 -2.29 -5.17
N LEU A 96 -6.69 -1.32 -5.61
CA LEU A 96 -5.30 -1.55 -6.03
C LEU A 96 -4.43 -2.05 -4.88
N THR A 97 -4.66 -1.54 -3.66
CA THR A 97 -3.93 -1.98 -2.45
C THR A 97 -4.25 -3.45 -2.17
N VAL A 98 -5.53 -3.82 -2.14
CA VAL A 98 -5.97 -5.21 -1.92
C VAL A 98 -5.41 -6.12 -3.02
N GLY A 99 -5.52 -5.72 -4.29
CA GLY A 99 -5.00 -6.49 -5.41
C GLY A 99 -3.48 -6.70 -5.33
N THR A 100 -2.73 -5.69 -4.89
CA THR A 100 -1.28 -5.80 -4.70
C THR A 100 -0.94 -6.78 -3.57
N VAL A 101 -1.58 -6.64 -2.41
CA VAL A 101 -1.34 -7.54 -1.25
C VAL A 101 -1.74 -8.98 -1.57
N MET A 102 -2.90 -9.19 -2.21
CA MET A 102 -3.31 -10.53 -2.65
C MET A 102 -2.33 -11.12 -3.67
N GLY A 103 -1.87 -10.33 -4.65
CA GLY A 103 -0.89 -10.77 -5.64
C GLY A 103 0.41 -11.28 -5.00
N PHE A 104 0.93 -10.55 -4.01
CA PHE A 104 2.07 -11.02 -3.23
C PHE A 104 1.75 -12.24 -2.36
N GLY A 105 0.54 -12.32 -1.80
CA GLY A 105 0.07 -13.52 -1.09
C GLY A 105 0.11 -14.77 -1.96
N PHE A 106 -0.37 -14.68 -3.21
CA PHE A 106 -0.28 -15.79 -4.17
C PHE A 106 1.16 -16.18 -4.50
N LEU A 107 2.06 -15.21 -4.66
CA LEU A 107 3.48 -15.49 -4.88
C LEU A 107 4.08 -16.23 -3.68
N LEU A 108 3.71 -15.83 -2.47
CA LEU A 108 4.19 -16.43 -1.22
C LEU A 108 3.74 -17.89 -1.09
N GLU A 109 2.48 -18.18 -1.40
CA GLU A 109 1.97 -19.56 -1.51
C GLU A 109 2.71 -20.37 -2.59
N SER A 110 2.97 -19.78 -3.76
CA SER A 110 3.67 -20.47 -4.85
C SER A 110 5.12 -20.84 -4.51
N VAL A 111 5.80 -19.96 -3.77
CA VAL A 111 7.19 -20.15 -3.33
C VAL A 111 7.25 -21.20 -2.22
N ALA A 112 6.30 -21.18 -1.28
CA ALA A 112 6.18 -22.22 -0.27
C ALA A 112 5.98 -23.61 -0.89
N LEU A 113 5.10 -23.73 -1.88
CA LEU A 113 4.87 -24.97 -2.62
C LEU A 113 6.15 -25.45 -3.34
N HIS A 114 6.88 -24.54 -3.99
CA HIS A 114 8.15 -24.89 -4.65
C HIS A 114 9.24 -25.31 -3.66
N ALA A 115 9.34 -24.64 -2.52
CA ALA A 115 10.32 -24.96 -1.48
C ALA A 115 10.06 -26.33 -0.84
N GLN A 116 8.79 -26.72 -0.68
CA GLN A 116 8.40 -28.06 -0.20
C GLN A 116 8.80 -29.17 -1.19
N LEU A 117 8.70 -28.92 -2.50
CA LEU A 117 9.08 -29.87 -3.54
C LEU A 117 10.60 -30.07 -3.64
N GLN A 118 11.40 -29.08 -3.24
CA GLN A 118 12.86 -29.10 -3.31
C GLN A 118 13.55 -29.50 -1.99
N ALA A 119 12.89 -30.31 -1.16
CA ALA A 119 13.31 -30.63 0.21
C ALA A 119 14.82 -30.96 0.35
N GLY A 120 15.58 -29.99 0.86
CA GLY A 120 17.00 -30.11 1.20
C GLY A 120 17.22 -29.91 2.70
N PRO A 121 18.46 -30.11 3.21
CA PRO A 121 18.78 -29.69 4.57
C PRO A 121 18.63 -28.15 4.66
N ASN A 122 17.94 -27.63 5.68
CA ASN A 122 17.59 -26.21 5.89
C ASN A 122 16.39 -25.59 5.15
N THR A 123 15.44 -26.37 4.62
CA THR A 123 14.21 -25.84 3.99
C THR A 123 13.45 -24.81 4.85
N GLN A 124 13.39 -25.02 6.18
CA GLN A 124 12.66 -24.15 7.11
C GLN A 124 13.23 -22.72 7.21
N ALA A 125 14.56 -22.60 7.26
CA ALA A 125 15.25 -21.30 7.34
C ALA A 125 15.07 -20.52 6.04
N ARG A 126 15.20 -21.21 4.90
CA ARG A 126 15.00 -20.62 3.57
C ARG A 126 13.58 -20.12 3.35
N ILE A 127 12.57 -20.91 3.73
CA ILE A 127 11.16 -20.47 3.68
C ILE A 127 10.96 -19.21 4.53
N THR A 128 11.55 -19.16 5.73
CA THR A 128 11.42 -18.00 6.62
C THR A 128 11.98 -16.72 5.99
N GLU A 129 13.15 -16.80 5.35
CA GLU A 129 13.77 -15.67 4.64
C GLU A 129 12.95 -15.22 3.43
N GLU A 130 12.47 -16.16 2.61
CA GLU A 130 11.67 -15.86 1.41
C GLU A 130 10.32 -15.24 1.79
N VAL A 131 9.63 -15.78 2.80
CA VAL A 131 8.39 -15.23 3.36
C VAL A 131 8.61 -13.80 3.86
N LEU A 132 9.67 -13.57 4.63
CA LEU A 132 9.98 -12.25 5.19
C LEU A 132 10.26 -11.22 4.08
N ALA A 133 11.02 -11.60 3.05
CA ALA A 133 11.32 -10.74 1.91
C ALA A 133 10.06 -10.41 1.10
N LEU A 134 9.21 -11.41 0.81
CA LEU A 134 7.96 -11.22 0.09
C LEU A 134 6.99 -10.30 0.83
N ILE A 135 6.95 -10.38 2.16
CA ILE A 135 6.11 -9.51 2.99
C ILE A 135 6.64 -8.09 3.02
N TYR A 136 7.95 -7.92 3.09
CA TYR A 136 8.57 -6.60 2.92
C TYR A 136 8.20 -5.98 1.58
N PHE A 137 8.32 -6.72 0.48
CA PHE A 137 7.93 -6.24 -0.85
C PHE A 137 6.42 -5.99 -0.96
N ALA A 138 5.58 -6.82 -0.34
CA ALA A 138 4.14 -6.63 -0.30
C ALA A 138 3.78 -5.33 0.42
N LEU A 139 4.40 -5.04 1.56
CA LEU A 139 4.14 -3.85 2.35
C LEU A 139 4.52 -2.57 1.59
N ILE A 140 5.70 -2.57 0.98
CA ILE A 140 6.19 -1.43 0.19
C ILE A 140 5.38 -1.26 -1.10
N GLY A 141 5.11 -2.36 -1.80
CA GLY A 141 4.32 -2.40 -3.02
C GLY A 141 2.88 -1.95 -2.81
N ALA A 142 2.24 -2.37 -1.72
CA ALA A 142 0.87 -1.99 -1.39
C ALA A 142 0.69 -0.49 -1.16
N VAL A 143 1.76 0.23 -0.81
CA VAL A 143 1.76 1.69 -0.74
C VAL A 143 2.11 2.31 -2.08
N LEU A 144 3.20 1.85 -2.72
CA LEU A 144 3.72 2.49 -3.93
C LEU A 144 2.87 2.24 -5.17
N VAL A 145 2.42 1.01 -5.41
CA VAL A 145 1.71 0.63 -6.64
C VAL A 145 0.41 1.43 -6.81
N PRO A 146 -0.47 1.55 -5.80
CA PRO A 146 -1.69 2.36 -5.95
C PRO A 146 -1.39 3.83 -6.27
N HIS A 147 -0.40 4.42 -5.60
CA HIS A 147 0.00 5.81 -5.80
C HIS A 147 0.65 6.03 -7.18
N PHE A 148 1.44 5.06 -7.65
CA PHE A 148 2.03 5.07 -8.99
C PHE A 148 0.96 5.04 -10.07
N VAL A 149 0.03 4.08 -9.99
CA VAL A 149 -1.03 3.90 -10.99
C VAL A 149 -1.91 5.15 -11.08
N ILE A 150 -2.31 5.73 -9.94
CA ILE A 150 -3.09 6.96 -9.91
C ILE A 150 -2.30 8.12 -10.52
N ARG A 151 -1.02 8.26 -10.16
CA ARG A 151 -0.22 9.35 -10.72
C ARG A 151 -0.01 9.20 -12.23
N PHE A 152 0.19 7.96 -12.68
CA PHE A 152 0.33 7.63 -14.09
C PHE A 152 -0.94 7.96 -14.87
N THR A 153 -2.12 7.56 -14.38
CA THR A 153 -3.40 7.93 -14.99
C THR A 153 -3.60 9.44 -15.01
N GLN A 154 -3.34 10.15 -13.90
CA GLN A 154 -3.41 11.62 -13.85
C GLN A 154 -2.52 12.28 -14.91
N ASN A 155 -1.29 11.79 -15.12
CA ASN A 155 -0.38 12.33 -16.13
C ASN A 155 -0.85 12.04 -17.57
N LEU A 156 -1.47 10.88 -17.83
CA LEU A 156 -2.00 10.53 -19.15
C LEU A 156 -3.19 11.40 -19.54
N PHE A 157 -4.15 11.60 -18.62
CA PHE A 157 -5.31 12.45 -18.89
C PHE A 157 -4.91 13.91 -19.11
N GLN A 158 -3.93 14.44 -18.37
CA GLN A 158 -3.41 15.80 -18.58
C GLN A 158 -2.78 16.01 -19.96
N ARG A 159 -2.21 14.96 -20.57
CA ARG A 159 -1.59 15.04 -21.90
C ARG A 159 -2.61 14.95 -23.04
N SER A 160 -3.82 14.46 -22.78
CA SER A 160 -4.90 14.37 -23.77
C SER A 160 -5.64 15.70 -23.98
N GLU A 161 -5.49 16.65 -23.06
CA GLU A 161 -6.14 17.98 -23.11
C GLU A 161 -5.21 19.09 -23.64
N SER A 162 -3.96 18.76 -24.00
CA SER A 162 -2.96 19.67 -24.58
C SER A 162 -2.74 19.39 -26.06
#